data_AF-A0A3E4JGE2-F1
#
_entry.id   AF-A0A3E4JGE2-F1
#
_cell.length_a   1.000
_cell.length_b   1.000
_cell.length_c   1.000
_cell.angle_alpha   90.00
_cell.angle_beta   90.00
_cell.angle_gamma   90.00
#
_symmetry.space_group_name_H-M   'P 1'
#
loop_
_entity.id
_entity.type
_entity.pdbx_description
1 polymer ?
#
loop_
_entity_poly.entity_id
_entity_poly.type
_entity_poly.pdbx_seq_one_letter_code
_entity_poly.pdbx_strand_id
1 'polypeptide(L)'
;MATKDVKEFNGWFNRSYARLKERLSIYGKIDEDAFHDAYLAVRKQIMFSSVGIEDPESYFFGCYRRILQSGARDESRYDSPGDEYFARLGETDCEEETEEREEMLTGCDRLVRDIQKFLRRHFSYEDYRIFMLRFYETGSSFRTIARHMGEKTSVVTRRAQAMMESIRANRKFIARRRLIMAGEAA
;
A
#
# COMPACT_ATOMS: atom_id res chain seq x y z
N MET A 1 14.21 -34.58 -25.51
CA MET A 1 13.01 -35.30 -25.02
C MET A 1 12.07 -34.33 -24.30
N ALA A 2 12.47 -33.72 -23.18
CA ALA A 2 11.63 -32.81 -22.38
C ALA A 2 10.83 -31.71 -23.13
N THR A 3 11.38 -31.09 -24.17
CA THR A 3 10.69 -30.01 -24.91
C THR A 3 9.55 -30.51 -25.81
N LYS A 4 9.59 -31.77 -26.27
CA LYS A 4 8.54 -32.37 -27.08
C LYS A 4 7.35 -32.78 -26.19
N ASP A 5 7.65 -33.41 -25.07
CA ASP A 5 6.65 -33.92 -24.12
C ASP A 5 5.84 -32.77 -23.48
N VAL A 6 6.48 -31.63 -23.20
CA VAL A 6 5.81 -30.41 -22.75
C VAL A 6 4.87 -29.83 -23.80
N LYS A 7 5.26 -29.84 -25.08
CA LYS A 7 4.41 -29.34 -26.17
C LYS A 7 3.17 -30.23 -26.35
N GLU A 8 3.35 -31.55 -26.27
CA GLU A 8 2.25 -32.51 -26.34
C GLU A 8 1.27 -32.32 -25.18
N PHE A 9 1.79 -32.17 -23.96
CA PHE A 9 0.97 -31.87 -22.78
C PHE A 9 0.21 -30.54 -22.92
N ASN A 10 0.87 -29.46 -23.32
CA ASN A 10 0.21 -28.16 -23.52
C ASN A 10 -0.91 -28.26 -24.57
N GLY A 11 -0.67 -29.00 -25.65
CA GLY A 11 -1.68 -29.26 -26.67
C GLY A 11 -2.87 -30.05 -26.12
N TRP A 12 -2.62 -31.09 -25.33
CA TRP A 12 -3.66 -31.86 -24.66
C TRP A 12 -4.46 -31.00 -23.66
N PHE A 13 -3.78 -30.19 -22.85
CA PHE A 13 -4.40 -29.34 -21.84
C PHE A 13 -5.33 -28.32 -22.47
N ASN A 14 -4.88 -27.63 -23.54
CA ASN A 14 -5.71 -26.67 -24.25
C ASN A 14 -6.99 -27.29 -24.84
N ARG A 15 -6.89 -28.52 -25.39
CA ARG A 15 -8.08 -29.25 -25.89
C ARG A 15 -9.00 -29.74 -24.79
N SER A 16 -8.45 -30.04 -23.62
CA SER A 16 -9.17 -30.62 -22.49
C SER A 16 -9.67 -29.58 -21.48
N TYR A 17 -9.26 -28.30 -21.61
CA TYR A 17 -9.49 -27.25 -20.62
C TYR A 17 -10.95 -27.11 -20.19
N ALA A 18 -11.87 -26.98 -21.16
CA ALA A 18 -13.30 -26.85 -20.87
C ALA A 18 -13.86 -28.10 -20.17
N ARG A 19 -13.46 -29.29 -20.62
CA ARG A 19 -13.87 -30.57 -20.03
C ARG A 19 -13.34 -30.74 -18.61
N LEU A 20 -12.09 -30.36 -18.37
CA LEU A 20 -11.47 -30.40 -17.03
C LEU A 20 -12.22 -29.48 -16.07
N LYS A 21 -12.55 -28.26 -16.50
CA LYS A 21 -13.37 -27.33 -15.71
C LYS A 21 -14.77 -27.87 -15.45
N GLU A 22 -15.46 -28.37 -16.46
CA GLU A 22 -16.79 -28.96 -16.30
C GLU A 22 -16.78 -30.09 -15.26
N ARG A 23 -15.81 -31.01 -15.35
CA ARG A 23 -15.67 -32.11 -14.39
C ARG A 23 -15.38 -31.65 -12.97
N LEU A 24 -14.60 -30.59 -12.78
CA LEU A 24 -14.31 -30.04 -11.44
C LEU A 24 -15.48 -29.24 -10.88
N SER A 25 -16.26 -28.57 -11.75
CA SER A 25 -17.41 -27.77 -11.33
C SER A 25 -18.53 -28.60 -10.67
N ILE A 26 -18.59 -29.91 -10.95
CA ILE A 26 -19.50 -30.85 -10.28
C ILE A 26 -19.29 -30.85 -8.76
N TYR A 27 -18.07 -30.57 -8.30
CA TYR A 27 -17.70 -30.58 -6.89
C TYR A 27 -17.82 -29.20 -6.21
N GLY A 28 -18.26 -28.16 -6.94
CA GLY A 28 -18.44 -26.81 -6.42
C GLY A 28 -17.76 -25.74 -7.27
N LYS A 29 -17.67 -24.52 -6.73
CA LYS A 29 -16.94 -23.41 -7.37
C LYS A 29 -15.46 -23.81 -7.51
N ILE A 30 -14.92 -23.64 -8.71
CA ILE A 30 -13.51 -23.93 -9.00
C ILE A 30 -12.66 -22.79 -8.44
N ASP A 31 -11.58 -23.17 -7.77
CA ASP A 31 -10.49 -22.26 -7.43
C ASP A 31 -9.60 -22.13 -8.68
N GLU A 32 -9.65 -20.96 -9.32
CA GLU A 32 -8.89 -20.69 -10.53
C GLU A 32 -7.39 -20.73 -10.26
N ASP A 33 -6.92 -20.23 -9.12
CA ASP A 33 -5.49 -20.18 -8.80
C ASP A 33 -4.95 -21.60 -8.59
N ALA A 34 -5.66 -22.41 -7.80
CA ALA A 34 -5.31 -23.82 -7.61
C ALA A 34 -5.34 -24.62 -8.93
N PHE A 35 -6.24 -24.28 -9.85
CA PHE A 35 -6.33 -24.91 -11.17
C PHE A 35 -5.11 -24.58 -12.05
N HIS A 36 -4.66 -23.32 -12.04
CA HIS A 36 -3.44 -22.91 -12.75
C HIS A 36 -2.17 -23.49 -12.10
N ASP A 37 -2.11 -23.53 -10.77
CA ASP A 37 -0.99 -24.14 -10.05
C ASP A 37 -0.89 -25.65 -10.32
N ALA A 38 -2.03 -26.34 -10.46
CA ALA A 38 -2.04 -27.74 -10.88
C ALA A 38 -1.40 -27.90 -12.27
N TYR A 39 -1.73 -27.03 -13.23
CA TYR A 39 -1.11 -27.04 -14.56
C TYR A 39 0.41 -26.85 -14.48
N LEU A 40 0.87 -25.89 -13.68
CA LEU A 40 2.30 -25.64 -13.48
C LEU A 40 3.00 -26.83 -12.82
N ALA A 41 2.36 -27.46 -11.84
CA ALA A 41 2.89 -28.64 -11.15
C ALA A 41 3.07 -29.83 -12.12
N VAL A 42 2.06 -30.12 -12.94
CA VAL A 42 2.16 -31.19 -13.95
C VAL A 42 3.23 -30.87 -15.00
N ARG A 43 3.27 -29.62 -15.48
CA ARG A 43 4.28 -29.19 -16.45
C ARG A 43 5.70 -29.28 -15.90
N LYS A 44 5.90 -28.95 -14.62
CA LYS A 44 7.17 -29.11 -13.91
C LYS A 44 7.56 -30.59 -13.82
N GLN A 45 6.61 -31.47 -13.49
CA GLN A 45 6.86 -32.92 -13.45
C GLN A 45 7.34 -33.43 -14.82
N ILE A 46 6.69 -33.04 -15.91
CA ILE A 46 7.06 -33.46 -17.27
C ILE A 46 8.45 -32.93 -17.65
N MET A 47 8.82 -31.73 -17.21
CA MET A 47 10.13 -31.16 -17.51
C MET A 47 11.29 -31.82 -16.77
N PHE A 48 11.07 -32.26 -15.52
CA PHE A 48 12.16 -32.62 -14.61
C PHE A 48 12.13 -34.08 -14.13
N SER A 49 11.08 -34.86 -14.43
CA SER A 49 10.98 -36.26 -14.03
C SER A 49 11.27 -37.21 -15.20
N SER A 50 11.95 -38.32 -14.91
CA SER A 50 12.14 -39.44 -15.83
C SER A 50 10.92 -40.38 -15.89
N VAL A 51 9.96 -40.22 -14.95
CA VAL A 51 8.73 -41.01 -14.90
C VAL A 51 7.67 -40.31 -15.74
N GLY A 52 7.26 -40.96 -16.83
CA GLY A 52 6.18 -40.50 -17.69
C GLY A 52 4.84 -40.47 -16.97
N ILE A 53 3.94 -39.59 -17.42
CA ILE A 53 2.58 -39.52 -16.91
C ILE A 53 1.70 -40.36 -17.84
N GLU A 54 1.22 -41.51 -17.36
CA GLU A 54 0.37 -42.43 -18.16
C GLU A 54 -1.04 -41.87 -18.39
N ASP A 55 -1.66 -41.30 -17.35
CA ASP A 55 -2.95 -40.62 -17.43
C ASP A 55 -2.85 -39.15 -16.98
N PRO A 56 -2.71 -38.21 -17.93
CA PRO A 56 -2.61 -36.79 -17.63
C PRO A 56 -3.85 -36.23 -16.91
N GLU A 57 -5.04 -36.80 -17.12
CA GLU A 57 -6.29 -36.30 -16.54
C GLU A 57 -6.37 -36.65 -15.05
N SER A 58 -6.14 -37.92 -14.70
CA SER A 58 -6.10 -38.34 -13.30
C SER A 58 -4.96 -37.68 -12.53
N TYR A 59 -3.79 -37.54 -13.16
CA TYR A 59 -2.64 -36.88 -12.53
C TYR A 59 -2.92 -35.39 -12.25
N PHE A 60 -3.53 -34.68 -13.20
CA PHE A 60 -3.93 -33.28 -13.03
C PHE A 60 -4.93 -33.10 -11.88
N PHE A 61 -5.97 -33.93 -11.81
CA PHE A 61 -6.93 -33.87 -10.69
C PHE A 61 -6.29 -34.20 -9.34
N GLY A 62 -5.31 -35.11 -9.32
CA GLY A 62 -4.51 -35.38 -8.13
C GLY A 62 -3.72 -34.17 -7.66
N CYS A 63 -3.06 -33.46 -8.58
CA CYS A 63 -2.35 -32.21 -8.29
C CYS A 63 -3.31 -31.12 -7.77
N TYR A 64 -4.43 -30.89 -8.45
CA TYR A 64 -5.43 -29.90 -8.06
C TYR A 64 -5.97 -30.14 -6.64
N ARG A 65 -6.38 -31.37 -6.33
CA ARG A 65 -6.86 -31.72 -4.98
C ARG A 65 -5.78 -31.54 -3.91
N ARG A 66 -4.53 -31.88 -4.22
CA ARG A 66 -3.41 -31.70 -3.29
C ARG A 66 -3.17 -30.22 -2.99
N ILE A 67 -3.20 -29.37 -4.02
CA ILE A 67 -3.02 -27.92 -3.87
C ILE A 67 -4.15 -27.33 -3.03
N LEU A 68 -5.41 -27.68 -3.27
CA LEU A 68 -6.54 -27.25 -2.43
C LEU A 68 -6.36 -27.64 -0.96
N GLN A 69 -5.91 -28.87 -0.69
CA GLN A 69 -5.65 -29.34 0.67
C GLN A 69 -4.47 -28.64 1.34
N SER A 70 -3.46 -28.24 0.57
CA SER A 70 -2.31 -27.48 1.06
C SER A 70 -2.63 -26.00 1.28
N GLY A 71 -3.40 -25.38 0.40
CA GLY A 71 -3.86 -23.98 0.52
C GLY A 71 -4.66 -23.76 1.79
N ALA A 72 -5.63 -24.63 2.10
CA ALA A 72 -6.40 -24.56 3.35
C ALA A 72 -5.53 -24.66 4.62
N ARG A 73 -4.36 -25.30 4.55
CA ARG A 73 -3.40 -25.36 5.67
C ARG A 73 -2.56 -24.08 5.77
N ASP A 74 -2.24 -23.43 4.66
CA ASP A 74 -1.39 -22.23 4.62
C ASP A 74 -2.21 -20.96 4.90
N GLU A 75 -3.46 -20.92 4.45
CA GLU A 75 -4.42 -19.84 4.70
C GLU A 75 -4.73 -19.67 6.20
N SER A 76 -4.65 -20.73 6.99
CA SER A 76 -4.77 -20.64 8.46
C SER A 76 -3.59 -19.95 9.17
N ARG A 77 -2.50 -19.66 8.45
CA ARG A 77 -1.35 -18.92 8.98
C ARG A 77 -1.49 -17.40 8.86
N TYR A 78 -2.46 -16.94 8.07
CA TYR A 78 -2.63 -15.54 7.76
C TYR A 78 -4.06 -15.12 8.10
N ASP A 79 -4.21 -14.23 9.08
CA ASP A 79 -5.49 -13.60 9.34
C ASP A 79 -5.69 -12.51 8.29
N SER A 80 -6.63 -12.73 7.37
CA SER A 80 -6.98 -11.73 6.35
C SER A 80 -8.09 -10.86 6.92
N PRO A 81 -7.83 -9.58 7.24
CA PRO A 81 -8.88 -8.69 7.68
C PRO A 81 -9.95 -8.61 6.59
N GLY A 82 -11.19 -8.95 6.94
CA GLY A 82 -12.30 -8.97 6.00
C GLY A 82 -12.60 -7.58 5.42
N ASP A 83 -13.49 -7.51 4.43
CA ASP A 83 -13.82 -6.29 3.69
C ASP A 83 -14.24 -5.11 4.59
N GLU A 84 -14.74 -5.38 5.80
CA GLU A 84 -15.09 -4.38 6.80
C GLU A 84 -13.88 -3.63 7.40
N TYR A 85 -12.68 -4.17 7.31
CA TYR A 85 -11.47 -3.55 7.86
C TYR A 85 -11.19 -2.19 7.21
N PHE A 86 -11.38 -2.10 5.89
CA PHE A 86 -11.19 -0.84 5.16
C PHE A 86 -12.37 0.12 5.33
N ALA A 87 -13.57 -0.39 5.61
CA ALA A 87 -14.74 0.44 5.90
C ALA A 87 -14.59 1.17 7.25
N ARG A 88 -14.09 0.48 8.28
CA ARG A 88 -13.89 1.07 9.62
C ARG A 88 -12.71 2.05 9.70
N LEU A 89 -11.68 1.87 8.88
CA LEU A 89 -10.56 2.81 8.81
C LEU A 89 -11.01 4.24 8.44
N GLY A 90 -12.04 4.38 7.60
CA GLY A 90 -12.57 5.70 7.22
C GLY A 90 -13.40 6.39 8.31
N GLU A 91 -13.92 5.65 9.28
CA GLU A 91 -14.73 6.18 10.39
C GLU A 91 -13.85 6.65 11.57
N THR A 92 -12.74 5.96 11.83
CA THR A 92 -11.79 6.31 12.91
C THR A 92 -10.95 7.56 12.61
N ASP A 93 -10.81 7.94 11.34
CA ASP A 93 -9.99 9.09 10.93
C ASP A 93 -10.64 10.47 11.23
N CYS A 94 -11.94 10.52 11.56
CA CYS A 94 -12.68 11.78 11.62
C CYS A 94 -13.16 12.23 13.01
N GLU A 95 -13.41 11.34 13.97
CA GLU A 95 -14.04 11.75 15.25
C GLU A 95 -13.24 11.39 16.52
N GLU A 96 -12.49 10.28 16.57
CA GLU A 96 -11.76 9.90 17.80
C GLU A 96 -10.35 10.51 17.94
N GLU A 97 -9.72 11.00 16.87
CA GLU A 97 -8.36 11.58 16.95
C GLU A 97 -8.31 13.02 17.51
N THR A 98 -9.45 13.71 17.61
CA THR A 98 -9.47 15.16 17.88
C THR A 98 -9.54 15.55 19.35
N GLU A 99 -10.28 14.83 20.20
CA GLU A 99 -10.53 15.28 21.58
C GLU A 99 -9.52 14.71 22.59
N GLU A 100 -9.29 13.39 22.62
CA GLU A 100 -8.37 12.78 23.60
C GLU A 100 -6.89 13.17 23.37
N ARG A 101 -6.51 13.44 22.11
CA ARG A 101 -5.13 13.86 21.81
C ARG A 101 -4.87 15.32 22.17
N GLU A 102 -5.87 16.19 22.11
CA GLU A 102 -5.69 17.62 22.41
C GLU A 102 -5.31 17.88 23.88
N GLU A 103 -5.78 17.04 24.80
CA GLU A 103 -5.40 17.11 26.24
C GLU A 103 -3.91 16.79 26.48
N MET A 104 -3.29 15.99 25.61
CA MET A 104 -1.87 15.62 25.69
C MET A 104 -0.92 16.56 24.92
N LEU A 105 -1.44 17.56 24.19
CA LEU A 105 -0.61 18.46 23.40
C LEU A 105 0.01 19.56 24.26
N THR A 106 1.34 19.64 24.21
CA THR A 106 2.07 20.76 24.81
C THR A 106 1.69 22.07 24.13
N GLY A 107 1.95 23.21 24.79
CA GLY A 107 1.76 24.53 24.18
C GLY A 107 2.52 24.67 22.85
N CYS A 108 3.67 24.01 22.72
CA CYS A 108 4.44 23.92 21.47
C CYS A 108 3.64 23.22 20.35
N ASP A 109 3.04 22.07 20.65
CA ASP A 109 2.31 21.29 19.64
C ASP A 109 1.08 22.05 19.13
N ARG A 110 0.35 22.72 20.04
CA ARG A 110 -0.76 23.60 19.68
C ARG A 110 -0.32 24.77 18.81
N LEU A 111 0.83 25.37 19.10
CA LEU A 111 1.40 26.43 18.26
C LEU A 111 1.80 25.92 16.86
N VAL A 112 2.39 24.72 16.76
CA VAL A 112 2.74 24.10 15.48
C VAL A 112 1.50 23.84 14.64
N ARG A 113 0.43 23.28 15.23
CA ARG A 113 -0.85 23.06 14.54
C ARG A 113 -1.43 24.36 14.01
N ASP A 114 -1.40 25.44 14.79
CA ASP A 114 -1.94 26.73 14.35
C ASP A 114 -1.10 27.38 13.24
N ILE A 115 0.23 27.19 13.27
CA ILE A 115 1.11 27.60 12.16
C ILE A 115 0.77 26.82 10.89
N GLN A 116 0.58 25.50 10.97
CA GLN A 116 0.18 24.67 9.84
C GLN A 116 -1.18 25.08 9.28
N LYS A 117 -2.19 25.29 10.14
CA LYS A 117 -3.52 25.79 9.76
C LYS A 117 -3.44 27.16 9.08
N PHE A 118 -2.61 28.07 9.61
CA PHE A 118 -2.39 29.39 9.02
C PHE A 118 -1.78 29.28 7.62
N LEU A 119 -0.69 28.53 7.47
CA LEU A 119 -0.06 28.38 6.15
C LEU A 119 -1.02 27.77 5.12
N ARG A 120 -1.76 26.72 5.50
CA ARG A 120 -2.74 26.06 4.61
C ARG A 120 -3.87 26.99 4.16
N ARG A 121 -4.23 28.00 4.96
CA ARG A 121 -5.27 28.99 4.64
C ARG A 121 -4.77 30.17 3.82
N HIS A 122 -3.51 30.55 3.97
CA HIS A 122 -2.96 31.79 3.40
C HIS A 122 -2.03 31.58 2.19
N PHE A 123 -1.61 30.34 1.93
CA PHE A 123 -0.74 30.00 0.80
C PHE A 123 -1.36 28.91 -0.06
N SER A 124 -0.89 28.80 -1.31
CA SER A 124 -1.32 27.73 -2.20
C SER A 124 -0.97 26.36 -1.64
N TYR A 125 -1.67 25.32 -2.07
CA TYR A 125 -1.35 23.95 -1.66
C TYR A 125 0.09 23.57 -2.01
N GLU A 126 0.57 23.99 -3.18
CA GLU A 126 1.97 23.77 -3.59
C GLU A 126 2.96 24.47 -2.67
N ASP A 127 2.70 25.73 -2.30
CA ASP A 127 3.55 26.44 -1.33
C ASP A 127 3.57 25.72 0.02
N TYR A 128 2.39 25.39 0.54
CA TYR A 128 2.27 24.64 1.79
C TYR A 128 3.02 23.31 1.71
N ARG A 129 2.97 22.61 0.57
CA ARG A 129 3.69 21.35 0.36
C ARG A 129 5.21 21.54 0.42
N ILE A 130 5.75 22.65 -0.09
CA ILE A 130 7.18 23.00 0.05
C ILE A 130 7.55 23.10 1.54
N PHE A 131 6.71 23.77 2.34
CA PHE A 131 6.95 23.92 3.78
C PHE A 131 6.94 22.56 4.49
N MET A 132 5.93 21.73 4.21
CA MET A 132 5.80 20.40 4.81
C MET A 132 7.00 19.51 4.49
N LEU A 133 7.39 19.43 3.21
CA LEU A 133 8.53 18.62 2.77
C LEU A 133 9.85 19.12 3.38
N ARG A 134 10.01 20.44 3.52
CA ARG A 134 11.26 21.02 4.02
C ARG A 134 11.41 20.94 5.53
N PHE A 135 10.34 21.18 6.29
CA PHE A 135 10.43 21.46 7.73
C PHE A 135 9.69 20.45 8.63
N TYR A 136 8.80 19.61 8.08
CA TYR A 136 7.95 18.75 8.90
C TYR A 136 8.03 17.26 8.55
N GLU A 137 7.90 16.91 7.27
CA GLU A 137 7.79 15.51 6.83
C GLU A 137 9.17 14.87 6.60
N THR A 138 9.89 15.32 5.57
CA THR A 138 11.08 14.60 5.06
C THR A 138 12.39 15.34 5.27
N GLY A 139 12.36 16.61 5.68
CA GLY A 139 13.56 17.44 5.79
C GLY A 139 14.25 17.70 4.45
N SER A 140 13.55 17.51 3.33
CA SER A 140 14.13 17.52 1.99
C SER A 140 14.88 18.82 1.66
N SER A 141 15.95 18.72 0.88
CA SER A 141 16.66 19.92 0.40
C SER A 141 15.80 20.70 -0.61
N PHE A 142 15.97 22.03 -0.69
CA PHE A 142 15.27 22.83 -1.70
C PHE A 142 15.58 22.38 -3.14
N ARG A 143 16.79 21.83 -3.38
CA ARG A 143 17.16 21.24 -4.67
C ARG A 143 16.30 20.00 -4.98
N THR A 144 16.08 19.13 -4.00
CA THR A 144 15.26 17.91 -4.15
C THR A 144 13.80 18.27 -4.40
N ILE A 145 13.25 19.21 -3.64
CA ILE A 145 11.87 19.67 -3.76
C ILE A 145 11.65 20.32 -5.13
N ALA A 146 12.56 21.21 -5.54
CA ALA A 146 12.52 21.85 -6.85
C ALA A 146 12.54 20.85 -8.01
N ARG A 147 13.36 19.81 -7.93
CA ARG A 147 13.38 18.73 -8.92
C ARG A 147 12.03 18.00 -9.02
N HIS A 148 11.38 17.71 -7.89
CA HIS A 148 10.08 17.02 -7.87
C HIS A 148 8.95 17.87 -8.43
N MET A 149 9.02 19.19 -8.21
CA MET A 149 8.00 20.12 -8.69
C MET A 149 8.26 20.64 -10.12
N GLY A 150 9.39 20.27 -10.74
CA GLY A 150 9.76 20.80 -12.05
C GLY A 150 10.14 22.29 -12.06
N GLU A 151 10.54 22.83 -10.90
CA GLU A 151 10.78 24.26 -10.69
C GLU A 151 12.26 24.58 -10.49
N LYS A 152 12.63 25.87 -10.65
CA LYS A 152 13.99 26.32 -10.31
C LYS A 152 14.17 26.36 -8.80
N THR A 153 15.33 25.91 -8.30
CA THR A 153 15.63 25.92 -6.85
C THR A 153 15.48 27.32 -6.23
N SER A 154 15.85 28.39 -6.95
CA SER A 154 15.68 29.76 -6.48
C SER A 154 14.22 30.15 -6.25
N VAL A 155 13.30 29.67 -7.10
CA VAL A 155 11.86 29.94 -6.98
C VAL A 155 11.30 29.25 -5.74
N VAL A 156 11.62 27.98 -5.55
CA VAL A 156 11.21 27.20 -4.37
C VAL A 156 11.73 27.81 -3.07
N THR A 157 13.00 28.21 -3.05
CA THR A 157 13.59 28.88 -1.89
C THR A 157 12.88 30.18 -1.57
N ARG A 158 12.58 31.01 -2.57
CA ARG A 158 11.87 32.28 -2.38
C ARG A 158 10.44 32.06 -1.86
N ARG A 159 9.72 31.09 -2.40
CA ARG A 159 8.37 30.68 -1.92
C ARG A 159 8.41 30.25 -0.46
N ALA A 160 9.40 29.43 -0.09
CA ALA A 160 9.62 29.01 1.30
C ALA A 160 9.96 30.18 2.24
N GLN A 161 10.80 31.11 1.79
CA GLN A 161 11.16 32.30 2.57
C GLN A 161 9.94 33.18 2.84
N ALA A 162 9.10 33.44 1.84
CA ALA A 162 7.88 34.22 2.01
C ALA A 162 6.94 33.64 3.08
N MET A 163 6.77 32.31 3.10
CA MET A 163 6.02 31.63 4.16
C MET A 163 6.66 31.83 5.54
N MET A 164 7.98 31.63 5.65
CA MET A 164 8.69 31.81 6.92
C MET A 164 8.62 33.25 7.44
N GLU A 165 8.70 34.24 6.54
CA GLU A 165 8.55 35.66 6.88
C GLU A 165 7.14 35.95 7.38
N SER A 166 6.10 35.41 6.73
CA SER A 166 4.72 35.58 7.19
C SER A 166 4.47 35.01 8.60
N ILE A 167 5.08 33.86 8.92
CA ILE A 167 5.00 33.26 10.26
C ILE A 167 5.70 34.16 11.28
N ARG A 168 6.91 34.64 10.95
CA ARG A 168 7.70 35.50 11.84
C ARG A 168 7.07 36.87 12.06
N ALA A 169 6.31 37.38 11.09
CA ALA A 169 5.58 38.64 11.20
C ALA A 169 4.26 38.49 11.98
N ASN A 170 3.77 37.28 12.20
CA ASN A 170 2.50 37.04 12.88
C ASN A 170 2.61 37.28 14.40
N ARG A 171 2.09 38.42 14.85
CA ARG A 171 2.12 38.86 16.26
C ARG A 171 1.52 37.82 17.22
N LYS A 172 0.50 37.06 16.81
CA LYS A 172 -0.11 36.03 17.67
C LYS A 172 0.85 34.87 17.92
N PHE A 173 1.56 34.42 16.88
CA PHE A 173 2.57 33.37 17.02
C PHE A 173 3.76 33.83 17.84
N ILE A 174 4.21 35.08 17.67
CA ILE A 174 5.27 35.66 18.49
C ILE A 174 4.87 35.69 19.96
N ALA A 175 3.66 36.15 20.28
CA ALA A 175 3.16 36.23 21.66
C ALA A 175 3.09 34.83 22.29
N ARG A 176 2.48 33.85 21.60
CA ARG A 176 2.38 32.47 22.11
C ARG A 176 3.74 31.80 22.29
N ARG A 177 4.67 31.99 21.35
CA ARG A 177 6.05 31.51 21.51
C ARG A 177 6.70 32.08 22.78
N ARG A 178 6.50 33.36 23.10
CA ARG A 178 7.05 33.97 24.32
C ARG A 178 6.46 33.38 25.59
N LEU A 179 5.14 33.19 25.64
CA LEU A 179 4.46 32.55 26.78
C LEU A 179 4.99 31.14 27.04
N ILE A 180 5.08 30.33 25.98
CA ILE A 180 5.63 28.97 26.05
C ILE A 180 7.08 28.97 26.57
N MET A 181 7.93 29.87 26.07
CA MET A 181 9.32 29.99 26.53
C MET A 181 9.44 30.48 27.98
N ALA A 182 8.43 31.20 28.49
CA ALA A 182 8.37 31.68 29.87
C ALA A 182 7.86 30.60 30.85
N GLY A 183 7.43 29.43 30.36
CA GLY A 183 6.85 28.37 31.20
C GLY A 183 5.44 28.68 31.69
N GLU A 184 4.83 29.75 31.18
CA GLU A 184 3.43 30.08 31.44
C GLU A 184 2.58 29.20 30.53
N ALA A 185 1.78 28.31 31.11
CA ALA A 185 0.91 27.40 30.37
C ALA A 185 0.03 28.21 29.39
N ALA A 186 0.20 27.94 28.10
CA ALA A 186 -0.52 28.59 26.99
C ALA A 186 -1.74 27.78 26.55
#